data_AF-A0A7K2AWI3-F1
#
_entry.id   AF-A0A7K2AWI3-F1
#
_cell.length_a   1.000
_cell.length_b   1.000
_cell.length_c   1.000
_cell.angle_alpha   90.00
_cell.angle_beta   90.00
_cell.angle_gamma   90.00
#
_symmetry.space_group_name_H-M   'P 1'
#
loop_
_entity.id
_entity.type
_entity.pdbx_description
1 polymer ?
#
loop_
_entity_poly.entity_id
_entity_poly.type
_entity_poly.pdbx_seq_one_letter_code
_entity_poly.pdbx_strand_id
1 'polypeptide(L)'
;MSESLPRTWRTGAHCRPAAAATRSRRAASAIKDGSTCTPPWSLPATKSYPRARSPVDTGPTPPPLHSVTGVATTITITGSGIPMPSPGRAGAGALLRHDDTLVQVDAGPATLFRLTEAGVDITRLGALVITHHHSDHLMGIPELVLTRWIRNGVRPCEALPIHCPDGPAVGYLESLLDNLEPDIAARVALAGFPDRPEPAVHPFQPGTAPAAVATIDEVLVESVLVDHGEIHPAVAYRFITPDGVVVVSGDTRACDAVENLATGADILVHEVLSSRRLLEEGLSARRVEGLAGYHAEAPTVGALAARAGVRQLVLTHLMPAPRGDADEAALVADVRSGGFDGDVAVGSDLYTAAV
;
A
#
# COMPACT_ATOMS: atom_id res chain seq x y z
N MET A 1 -56.73 10.11 0.23
CA MET A 1 -56.38 11.41 -0.37
C MET A 1 -55.34 12.08 0.51
N SER A 2 -54.36 12.72 -0.13
CA SER A 2 -53.23 13.47 0.44
C SER A 2 -51.95 12.67 0.70
N GLU A 3 -51.11 12.66 -0.35
CA GLU A 3 -49.64 12.61 -0.27
C GLU A 3 -49.08 13.80 0.54
N SER A 4 -47.87 13.65 1.10
CA SER A 4 -46.81 14.67 1.01
C SER A 4 -45.45 14.12 1.45
N LEU A 5 -44.49 14.18 0.54
CA LEU A 5 -43.04 14.01 0.71
C LEU A 5 -42.41 15.33 1.27
N PRO A 6 -41.07 15.51 1.33
CA PRO A 6 -40.27 15.52 2.56
C PRO A 6 -39.77 16.93 2.93
N ARG A 7 -39.16 17.04 4.12
CA ARG A 7 -38.58 18.29 4.63
C ARG A 7 -37.37 18.74 3.82
N THR A 8 -37.45 19.99 3.39
CA THR A 8 -36.43 20.78 2.69
C THR A 8 -35.19 21.07 3.55
N TRP A 9 -34.02 21.00 2.92
CA TRP A 9 -32.76 21.60 3.36
C TRP A 9 -32.90 23.14 3.43
N ARG A 10 -32.50 23.74 4.56
CA ARG A 10 -32.37 25.20 4.69
C ARG A 10 -30.89 25.58 4.75
N THR A 11 -30.48 26.33 3.74
CA THR A 11 -29.25 27.12 3.69
C THR A 11 -29.31 28.29 4.67
N GLY A 12 -28.19 28.57 5.35
CA GLY A 12 -28.04 29.75 6.19
C GLY A 12 -26.59 29.99 6.55
N ALA A 13 -25.85 30.64 5.65
CA ALA A 13 -24.51 31.15 5.90
C ALA A 13 -24.58 32.45 6.73
N HIS A 14 -23.79 32.56 7.80
CA HIS A 14 -23.29 33.83 8.31
C HIS A 14 -21.86 33.68 8.83
N CYS A 15 -20.93 34.30 8.09
CA CYS A 15 -19.56 34.58 8.49
C CYS A 15 -19.51 35.70 9.54
N ARG A 16 -18.67 35.54 10.58
CA ARG A 16 -17.68 36.55 11.02
C ARG A 16 -16.70 35.96 12.06
N PRO A 17 -15.48 36.52 12.18
CA PRO A 17 -14.27 35.77 12.54
C PRO A 17 -13.97 35.78 14.04
N ALA A 18 -13.43 34.68 14.55
CA ALA A 18 -12.88 34.61 15.90
C ALA A 18 -11.34 34.75 15.86
N ALA A 19 -10.92 35.92 16.34
CA ALA A 19 -9.66 36.30 16.96
C ALA A 19 -8.46 35.32 16.94
N ALA A 20 -7.35 35.86 16.47
CA ALA A 20 -6.00 35.33 16.60
C ALA A 20 -5.66 34.98 18.06
N ALA A 21 -5.35 33.70 18.31
CA ALA A 21 -4.73 33.28 19.55
C ALA A 21 -3.25 33.68 19.56
N THR A 22 -2.93 34.75 20.26
CA THR A 22 -1.57 35.14 20.63
C THR A 22 -0.91 34.03 21.44
N ARG A 23 0.11 33.38 20.87
CA ARG A 23 1.04 32.52 21.61
C ARG A 23 1.72 33.35 22.70
N SER A 24 1.39 33.08 23.97
CA SER A 24 2.09 33.70 25.10
C SER A 24 3.51 33.14 25.18
N ARG A 25 4.51 34.03 25.01
CA ARG A 25 5.90 33.76 25.38
C ARG A 25 5.96 33.73 26.90
N ARG A 26 6.09 32.55 27.51
CA ARG A 26 6.62 32.45 28.87
C ARG A 26 8.14 32.46 28.79
N ALA A 27 8.72 33.52 29.33
CA ALA A 27 10.13 33.64 29.60
C ALA A 27 10.57 32.56 30.59
N ALA A 28 11.56 31.74 30.22
CA ALA A 28 12.26 30.88 31.16
C ALA A 28 13.22 31.75 31.98
N SER A 29 12.94 31.86 33.28
CA SER A 29 13.84 32.47 34.27
C SER A 29 15.09 31.62 34.40
N ALA A 30 16.26 32.25 34.33
CA ALA A 30 17.55 31.65 34.59
C ALA A 30 17.64 31.13 36.04
N ILE A 31 17.99 29.86 36.20
CA ILE A 31 18.56 29.33 37.44
C ILE A 31 20.04 29.09 37.14
N LYS A 32 20.88 29.94 37.73
CA LYS A 32 22.29 29.65 37.93
C LYS A 32 22.37 28.68 39.09
N ASP A 33 22.76 27.44 38.82
CA ASP A 33 23.54 26.66 39.78
C ASP A 33 24.38 25.64 39.03
N GLY A 34 25.68 25.68 39.31
CA GLY A 34 26.68 24.80 38.73
C GLY A 34 26.51 23.39 39.25
N SER A 35 25.94 22.51 38.44
CA SER A 35 26.13 21.07 38.55
C SER A 35 26.11 20.48 37.14
N THR A 36 27.25 19.95 36.71
CA THR A 36 27.39 19.26 35.43
C THR A 36 26.65 17.93 35.51
N CYS A 37 25.41 17.88 35.02
CA CYS A 37 24.73 16.61 34.75
C CYS A 37 25.38 15.94 33.53
N THR A 38 26.24 14.96 33.79
CA THR A 38 26.64 13.96 32.79
C THR A 38 25.44 13.06 32.45
N PRO A 39 25.12 12.80 31.17
CA PRO A 39 24.08 11.84 30.81
C PRO A 39 24.45 10.42 31.26
N PRO A 40 23.47 9.55 31.60
CA PRO A 40 23.73 8.27 32.28
C PRO A 40 24.34 7.18 31.39
N TRP A 41 24.58 7.45 30.11
CA TRP A 41 25.28 6.52 29.23
C TRP A 41 26.74 6.96 29.08
N SER A 42 27.62 6.41 29.91
CA SER A 42 29.05 6.43 29.63
C SER A 42 29.34 5.26 28.69
N LEU A 43 29.64 5.53 27.42
CA LEU A 43 30.21 4.49 26.55
C LEU A 43 31.55 4.04 27.18
N PRO A 44 31.77 2.74 27.44
CA PRO A 44 33.06 2.29 27.90
C PRO A 44 34.13 2.66 26.87
N ALA A 45 35.29 3.11 27.36
CA ALA A 45 36.44 3.47 26.56
C ALA A 45 36.72 2.39 25.50
N THR A 46 36.90 2.82 24.26
CA THR A 46 37.13 1.98 23.09
C THR A 46 38.36 1.09 23.31
N LYS A 47 38.14 -0.22 23.46
CA LYS A 47 39.19 -1.20 23.20
C LYS A 47 39.48 -1.16 21.70
N SER A 48 40.70 -0.76 21.33
CA SER A 48 41.20 -0.87 19.97
C SER A 48 41.23 -2.34 19.55
N TYR A 49 40.31 -2.72 18.67
CA TYR A 49 40.41 -3.98 17.94
C TYR A 49 41.39 -3.80 16.77
N PRO A 50 42.34 -4.73 16.56
CA PRO A 50 43.22 -4.69 15.40
C PRO A 50 42.39 -4.85 14.12
N ARG A 51 42.59 -3.96 13.14
CA ARG A 51 42.04 -4.09 11.80
C ARG A 51 42.69 -5.28 11.09
N ALA A 52 42.01 -6.42 11.07
CA ALA A 52 42.27 -7.45 10.07
C ALA A 52 41.59 -7.00 8.77
N ARG A 53 42.38 -6.55 7.78
CA ARG A 53 41.91 -6.45 6.39
C ARG A 53 41.97 -7.86 5.80
N SER A 54 40.84 -8.56 5.81
CA SER A 54 40.64 -9.67 4.87
C SER A 54 40.13 -9.09 3.55
N PRO A 55 40.58 -9.58 2.39
CA PRO A 55 39.97 -9.21 1.12
C PRO A 55 38.50 -9.64 1.15
N VAL A 56 37.62 -8.74 0.73
CA VAL A 56 36.21 -9.07 0.49
C VAL A 56 36.19 -10.06 -0.65
N ASP A 57 35.83 -11.31 -0.35
CA ASP A 57 35.49 -12.32 -1.34
C ASP A 57 34.21 -11.85 -2.04
N THR A 58 34.36 -11.24 -3.22
CA THR A 58 33.25 -10.95 -4.10
C THR A 58 32.79 -12.30 -4.64
N GLY A 59 31.80 -12.90 -3.96
CA GLY A 59 31.13 -14.11 -4.42
C GLY A 59 30.72 -14.01 -5.90
N PRO A 60 30.49 -15.15 -6.56
CA PRO A 60 30.31 -15.20 -8.00
C PRO A 60 29.22 -14.25 -8.45
N THR A 61 29.54 -13.43 -9.45
CA THR A 61 28.60 -12.55 -10.14
C THR A 61 27.40 -13.39 -10.58
N PRO A 62 26.15 -12.97 -10.30
CA PRO A 62 24.99 -13.72 -10.77
C PRO A 62 25.08 -13.85 -12.30
N PRO A 63 24.68 -15.00 -12.87
CA PRO A 63 24.76 -15.20 -14.31
C PRO A 63 23.95 -14.11 -15.01
N PRO A 64 24.39 -13.65 -16.20
CA PRO A 64 23.58 -12.71 -16.98
C PRO A 64 22.22 -13.34 -17.20
N LEU A 65 21.15 -12.60 -16.86
CA LEU A 65 19.79 -12.97 -17.20
C LEU A 65 19.75 -13.15 -18.71
N HIS A 66 19.60 -14.40 -19.15
CA HIS A 66 19.38 -14.71 -20.55
C HIS A 66 18.18 -13.91 -21.01
N SER A 67 18.36 -13.08 -22.03
CA SER A 67 17.29 -12.36 -22.70
C SER A 67 16.30 -13.37 -23.29
N VAL A 68 15.27 -13.68 -22.53
CA VAL A 68 14.06 -14.30 -23.06
C VAL A 68 13.40 -13.21 -23.91
N THR A 69 13.36 -13.44 -25.22
CA THR A 69 12.57 -12.61 -26.12
C THR A 69 11.09 -12.77 -25.77
N GLY A 70 10.50 -11.69 -25.27
CA GLY A 70 9.15 -11.62 -24.71
C GLY A 70 9.24 -11.37 -23.21
N VAL A 71 9.34 -10.12 -22.80
CA VAL A 71 9.25 -9.78 -21.39
C VAL A 71 7.78 -9.77 -21.00
N ALA A 72 7.47 -10.28 -19.81
CA ALA A 72 6.10 -10.53 -19.38
C ALA A 72 5.73 -9.58 -18.25
N THR A 73 4.63 -8.85 -18.42
CA THR A 73 3.93 -8.17 -17.33
C THR A 73 3.50 -9.19 -16.28
N THR A 74 3.88 -8.92 -15.04
CA THR A 74 3.52 -9.74 -13.87
C THR A 74 2.97 -8.88 -12.75
N ILE A 75 2.14 -9.49 -11.92
CA ILE A 75 1.65 -8.94 -10.66
C ILE A 75 2.01 -9.90 -9.53
N THR A 76 2.82 -9.44 -8.58
CA THR A 76 3.24 -10.19 -7.39
C THR A 76 2.52 -9.64 -6.16
N ILE A 77 1.85 -10.48 -5.39
CA ILE A 77 1.24 -10.07 -4.12
C ILE A 77 2.36 -9.87 -3.10
N THR A 78 2.75 -8.62 -2.83
CA THR A 78 3.79 -8.35 -1.82
C THR A 78 3.24 -8.49 -0.41
N GLY A 79 1.93 -8.34 -0.22
CA GLY A 79 1.29 -8.66 1.04
C GLY A 79 -0.21 -8.83 0.89
N SER A 80 -0.71 -9.86 1.55
CA SER A 80 -2.09 -10.37 1.41
C SER A 80 -2.93 -10.24 2.67
N GLY A 81 -2.35 -9.65 3.72
CA GLY A 81 -2.96 -9.49 5.02
C GLY A 81 -3.90 -8.30 5.13
N ILE A 82 -4.44 -8.17 6.34
CA ILE A 82 -5.38 -7.14 6.78
C ILE A 82 -4.80 -6.47 8.04
N PRO A 83 -5.46 -5.51 8.73
CA PRO A 83 -4.91 -4.89 9.94
C PRO A 83 -4.60 -5.89 11.06
N MET A 84 -5.37 -6.98 11.14
CA MET A 84 -5.11 -8.09 12.04
C MET A 84 -4.01 -8.99 11.47
N PRO A 85 -2.85 -9.13 12.15
CA PRO A 85 -1.74 -9.89 11.61
C PRO A 85 -2.05 -11.38 11.54
N SER A 86 -1.63 -12.03 10.46
CA SER A 86 -1.64 -13.48 10.28
C SER A 86 -0.22 -13.98 10.01
N PRO A 87 0.21 -15.12 10.58
CA PRO A 87 1.54 -15.65 10.31
C PRO A 87 1.82 -15.79 8.82
N GLY A 88 2.98 -15.30 8.39
CA GLY A 88 3.42 -15.39 6.99
C GLY A 88 2.79 -14.38 6.04
N ARG A 89 1.92 -13.46 6.51
CA ARG A 89 1.29 -12.42 5.67
C ARG A 89 1.71 -11.02 6.10
N ALA A 90 2.28 -10.26 5.17
CA ALA A 90 2.51 -8.83 5.26
C ALA A 90 1.19 -8.06 5.09
N GLY A 91 1.19 -6.77 5.43
CA GLY A 91 0.06 -5.90 5.15
C GLY A 91 -0.16 -5.72 3.64
N ALA A 92 -1.33 -5.20 3.27
CA ALA A 92 -1.76 -5.13 1.88
C ALA A 92 -0.72 -4.49 0.95
N GLY A 93 -0.49 -5.15 -0.20
CA GLY A 93 0.26 -4.58 -1.31
C GLY A 93 0.48 -5.54 -2.46
N ALA A 94 0.74 -4.98 -3.64
CA ALA A 94 1.07 -5.74 -4.84
C ALA A 94 2.11 -5.01 -5.70
N LEU A 95 3.02 -5.75 -6.31
CA LEU A 95 4.05 -5.23 -7.21
C LEU A 95 3.71 -5.60 -8.65
N LEU A 96 3.42 -4.59 -9.47
CA LEU A 96 3.42 -4.73 -10.92
C LEU A 96 4.87 -4.63 -11.42
N ARG A 97 5.26 -5.57 -12.27
CA ARG A 97 6.52 -5.54 -13.03
C ARG A 97 6.23 -5.72 -14.51
N HIS A 98 6.69 -4.78 -15.32
CA HIS A 98 6.79 -4.91 -16.77
C HIS A 98 8.21 -4.51 -17.15
N ASP A 99 9.01 -5.44 -17.69
CA ASP A 99 10.44 -5.20 -17.90
C ASP A 99 11.15 -4.72 -16.61
N ASP A 100 11.88 -3.61 -16.70
CA ASP A 100 12.53 -2.92 -15.60
C ASP A 100 11.59 -1.94 -14.86
N THR A 101 10.37 -1.73 -15.36
CA THR A 101 9.38 -0.85 -14.76
C THR A 101 8.70 -1.54 -13.58
N LEU A 102 8.84 -0.93 -12.40
CA LEU A 102 8.34 -1.45 -11.13
C LEU A 102 7.36 -0.45 -10.52
N VAL A 103 6.11 -0.87 -10.35
CA VAL A 103 5.06 -0.06 -9.69
C VAL A 103 4.50 -0.84 -8.52
N GLN A 104 4.70 -0.31 -7.31
CA GLN A 104 4.13 -0.88 -6.09
C GLN A 104 2.76 -0.26 -5.84
N VAL A 105 1.74 -1.09 -5.58
CA VAL A 105 0.42 -0.69 -5.10
C VAL A 105 0.37 -0.92 -3.61
N ASP A 106 0.12 0.15 -2.85
CA ASP A 106 0.13 0.19 -1.39
C ASP A 106 1.45 -0.32 -0.76
N ALA A 107 1.66 0.01 0.50
CA ALA A 107 2.77 -0.52 1.27
C ALA A 107 2.36 -0.70 2.73
N GLY A 108 1.68 -1.82 3.01
CA GLY A 108 1.44 -2.28 4.36
C GLY A 108 2.70 -2.69 5.12
N PRO A 109 2.57 -3.00 6.43
CA PRO A 109 3.66 -3.53 7.24
C PRO A 109 4.42 -4.67 6.55
N ALA A 110 5.76 -4.64 6.61
CA ALA A 110 6.68 -5.61 6.00
C ALA A 110 6.79 -5.61 4.46
N THR A 111 6.20 -4.65 3.76
CA THR A 111 6.32 -4.53 2.28
C THR A 111 7.78 -4.49 1.80
N LEU A 112 8.68 -3.79 2.50
CA LEU A 112 10.10 -3.70 2.12
C LEU A 112 10.78 -5.08 2.08
N PHE A 113 10.49 -5.94 3.06
CA PHE A 113 11.05 -7.29 3.10
C PHE A 113 10.57 -8.11 1.90
N ARG A 114 9.28 -8.01 1.58
CA ARG A 114 8.65 -8.74 0.48
C ARG A 114 9.16 -8.28 -0.88
N LEU A 115 9.36 -6.97 -1.06
CA LEU A 115 10.04 -6.43 -2.24
C LEU A 115 11.46 -6.97 -2.37
N THR A 116 12.21 -7.03 -1.27
CA THR A 116 13.58 -7.57 -1.27
C THR A 116 13.60 -9.06 -1.63
N GLU A 117 12.67 -9.85 -1.08
CA GLU A 117 12.49 -11.27 -1.43
C GLU A 117 12.09 -11.48 -2.89
N ALA A 118 11.31 -10.56 -3.46
CA ALA A 118 10.97 -10.51 -4.89
C ALA A 118 12.11 -9.99 -5.80
N GLY A 119 13.30 -9.76 -5.23
CA GLY A 119 14.49 -9.31 -5.95
C GLY A 119 14.47 -7.83 -6.36
N VAL A 120 13.59 -7.02 -5.77
CA VAL A 120 13.52 -5.58 -6.05
C VAL A 120 14.62 -4.83 -5.30
N ASP A 121 15.45 -4.10 -6.06
CA ASP A 121 16.26 -3.03 -5.48
C ASP A 121 15.36 -1.80 -5.29
N ILE A 122 15.12 -1.40 -4.04
CA ILE A 122 14.24 -0.26 -3.71
C ILE A 122 14.63 1.06 -4.39
N THR A 123 15.91 1.23 -4.77
CA THR A 123 16.39 2.40 -5.52
C THR A 123 15.90 2.43 -6.97
N ARG A 124 15.42 1.29 -7.49
CA ARG A 124 14.85 1.13 -8.83
C ARG A 124 13.32 1.09 -8.85
N LEU A 125 12.66 1.13 -7.68
CA LEU A 125 11.20 1.22 -7.65
C LEU A 125 10.77 2.51 -8.35
N GLY A 126 10.01 2.38 -9.44
CA GLY A 126 9.64 3.48 -10.32
C GLY A 126 8.58 4.37 -9.70
N ALA A 127 7.55 3.76 -9.11
CA ALA A 127 6.53 4.48 -8.37
C ALA A 127 5.89 3.62 -7.27
N LEU A 128 5.31 4.31 -6.29
CA LEU A 128 4.33 3.79 -5.36
C LEU A 128 2.98 4.45 -5.67
N VAL A 129 1.92 3.67 -5.80
CA VAL A 129 0.54 4.16 -5.95
C VAL A 129 -0.29 3.73 -4.74
N ILE A 130 -1.08 4.63 -4.17
CA ILE A 130 -1.80 4.42 -2.90
C ILE A 130 -3.30 4.34 -3.16
N THR A 131 -3.97 3.30 -2.68
CA THR A 131 -5.42 3.12 -2.85
C THR A 131 -6.22 3.99 -1.89
N HIS A 132 -5.86 4.00 -0.60
CA HIS A 132 -6.54 4.77 0.43
C HIS A 132 -5.67 4.91 1.71
N HIS A 133 -6.25 5.42 2.79
CA HIS A 133 -5.51 5.89 3.97
C HIS A 133 -5.51 4.95 5.18
N HIS A 134 -5.92 3.69 5.05
CA HIS A 134 -5.81 2.76 6.17
C HIS A 134 -4.37 2.36 6.46
N SER A 135 -4.11 2.08 7.73
CA SER A 135 -2.76 1.82 8.25
C SER A 135 -2.09 0.60 7.62
N ASP A 136 -2.85 -0.45 7.35
CA ASP A 136 -2.37 -1.69 6.74
C ASP A 136 -2.05 -1.57 5.24
N HIS A 137 -2.32 -0.40 4.65
CA HIS A 137 -1.91 -0.01 3.29
C HIS A 137 -0.76 1.00 3.28
N LEU A 138 -0.46 1.65 4.42
CA LEU A 138 0.48 2.79 4.47
C LEU A 138 1.70 2.59 5.39
N MET A 139 1.60 1.76 6.42
CA MET A 139 2.61 1.75 7.49
C MET A 139 3.99 1.22 7.08
N GLY A 140 4.13 0.60 5.91
CA GLY A 140 5.41 0.21 5.32
C GLY A 140 6.12 1.36 4.58
N ILE A 141 5.43 2.45 4.24
CA ILE A 141 5.99 3.57 3.46
C ILE A 141 7.21 4.23 4.13
N PRO A 142 7.23 4.51 5.45
CA PRO A 142 8.41 5.09 6.10
C PRO A 142 9.67 4.23 5.90
N GLU A 143 9.53 2.90 5.94
CA GLU A 143 10.65 1.97 5.70
C GLU A 143 11.15 2.04 4.27
N LEU A 144 10.25 2.14 3.28
CA LEU A 144 10.63 2.28 1.87
C LEU A 144 11.39 3.58 1.63
N VAL A 145 10.88 4.72 2.13
CA VAL A 145 11.48 6.04 1.95
C VAL A 145 12.85 6.12 2.63
N LEU A 146 12.95 5.71 3.89
CA LEU A 146 14.21 5.72 4.62
C LEU A 146 15.25 4.77 4.02
N THR A 147 14.85 3.56 3.62
CA THR A 147 15.78 2.60 3.03
C THR A 147 16.28 3.07 1.67
N ARG A 148 15.40 3.65 0.85
CA ARG A 148 15.80 4.28 -0.43
C ARG A 148 16.79 5.41 -0.19
N TRP A 149 16.53 6.30 0.76
CA TRP A 149 17.45 7.39 1.13
C TRP A 149 18.81 6.89 1.65
N ILE A 150 18.81 5.87 2.51
CA ILE A 150 20.05 5.25 3.01
C ILE A 150 20.84 4.63 1.84
N ARG A 151 20.14 3.95 0.91
CA ARG A 151 20.77 3.33 -0.27
C ARG A 151 21.19 4.34 -1.33
N ASN A 152 20.59 5.52 -1.38
CA ASN A 152 20.97 6.62 -2.27
C ASN A 152 22.46 6.96 -2.15
N GLY A 153 23.00 6.91 -0.93
CA GLY A 153 24.44 7.11 -0.67
C GLY A 153 25.37 6.05 -1.28
N VAL A 154 24.82 4.90 -1.70
CA VAL A 154 25.55 3.81 -2.38
C VAL A 154 25.24 3.80 -3.88
N ARG A 155 23.97 3.98 -4.24
CA ARG A 155 23.48 4.06 -5.61
C ARG A 155 22.59 5.29 -5.72
N PRO A 156 23.07 6.37 -6.35
CA PRO A 156 22.28 7.58 -6.53
C PRO A 156 20.91 7.29 -7.15
N CYS A 157 19.85 7.78 -6.53
CA CYS A 157 18.48 7.67 -6.99
C CYS A 157 17.66 8.89 -6.54
N GLU A 158 16.65 9.24 -7.33
CA GLU A 158 15.70 10.28 -6.96
C GLU A 158 14.80 9.83 -5.80
N ALA A 159 14.10 10.80 -5.20
CA ALA A 159 13.03 10.53 -4.24
C ALA A 159 12.02 9.54 -4.84
N LEU A 160 11.40 8.72 -4.00
CA LEU A 160 10.36 7.79 -4.46
C LEU A 160 9.14 8.60 -4.92
N PRO A 161 8.69 8.47 -6.18
CA PRO A 161 7.42 9.03 -6.63
C PRO A 161 6.26 8.27 -5.96
N ILE A 162 5.38 9.01 -5.28
CA ILE A 162 4.22 8.46 -4.58
C ILE A 162 2.95 9.13 -5.11
N HIS A 163 2.18 8.39 -5.90
CA HIS A 163 0.89 8.84 -6.41
C HIS A 163 -0.23 8.43 -5.46
N CYS A 164 -1.11 9.34 -5.10
CA CYS A 164 -2.21 9.05 -4.17
C CYS A 164 -3.43 9.92 -4.49
N PRO A 165 -4.65 9.46 -4.14
CA PRO A 165 -5.83 10.30 -4.23
C PRO A 165 -5.69 11.47 -3.25
N ASP A 166 -6.02 12.67 -3.71
CA ASP A 166 -6.05 13.88 -2.88
C ASP A 166 -7.02 13.70 -1.71
N GLY A 167 -6.54 13.92 -0.48
CA GLY A 167 -7.29 13.56 0.72
C GLY A 167 -6.40 13.18 1.91
N PRO A 168 -6.88 12.35 2.86
CA PRO A 168 -6.17 12.06 4.10
C PRO A 168 -4.78 11.40 3.92
N ALA A 169 -4.58 10.64 2.83
CA ALA A 169 -3.29 10.02 2.52
C ALA A 169 -2.19 11.07 2.31
N VAL A 170 -2.51 12.23 1.72
CA VAL A 170 -1.55 13.33 1.50
C VAL A 170 -0.98 13.82 2.82
N GLY A 171 -1.84 14.10 3.81
CA GLY A 171 -1.40 14.57 5.12
C GLY A 171 -0.52 13.55 5.87
N TYR A 172 -0.79 12.25 5.70
CA TYR A 172 0.09 11.20 6.22
C TYR A 172 1.47 11.24 5.54
N LEU A 173 1.51 11.36 4.21
CA LEU A 173 2.75 11.38 3.44
C LEU A 173 3.60 12.64 3.71
N GLU A 174 2.96 13.79 3.89
CA GLU A 174 3.64 15.05 4.24
C GLU A 174 4.27 15.02 5.63
N SER A 175 3.64 14.33 6.59
CA SER A 175 4.13 14.18 7.97
C SER A 175 4.86 12.86 8.25
N LEU A 176 5.11 12.07 7.20
CA LEU A 176 5.56 10.68 7.25
C LEU A 176 6.77 10.45 8.17
N LEU A 177 7.71 11.40 8.15
CA LEU A 177 9.02 11.28 8.79
C LEU A 177 9.16 12.15 10.05
N ASP A 178 8.12 12.86 10.46
CA ASP A 178 8.21 13.83 11.57
C ASP A 178 8.61 13.14 12.89
N ASN A 179 8.10 11.93 13.12
CA ASN A 179 8.44 11.13 14.29
C ASN A 179 9.84 10.47 14.20
N LEU A 180 10.50 10.57 13.05
CA LEU A 180 11.81 9.96 12.76
C LEU A 180 12.92 11.01 12.65
N GLU A 181 12.61 12.29 12.86
CA GLU A 181 13.55 13.41 12.80
C GLU A 181 14.82 13.21 13.66
N PRO A 182 14.75 12.68 14.91
CA PRO A 182 15.96 12.42 15.69
C PRO A 182 16.89 11.36 15.08
N ASP A 183 16.35 10.32 14.44
CA ASP A 183 17.15 9.29 13.75
C ASP A 183 17.78 9.86 12.48
N ILE A 184 16.99 10.59 11.68
CA ILE A 184 17.45 11.24 10.45
C ILE A 184 18.59 12.22 10.77
N ALA A 185 18.39 13.12 11.73
CA ALA A 185 19.39 14.10 12.14
C ALA A 185 20.69 13.43 12.63
N ALA A 186 20.60 12.34 13.39
CA ALA A 186 21.76 11.58 13.84
C ALA A 186 22.53 10.96 12.66
N ARG A 187 21.84 10.39 11.67
CA ARG A 187 22.46 9.82 10.47
C ARG A 187 23.16 10.87 9.62
N VAL A 188 22.53 12.02 9.40
CA VAL A 188 23.13 13.15 8.67
C VAL A 188 24.40 13.62 9.40
N ALA A 189 24.28 13.95 10.68
CA ALA A 189 25.38 14.55 11.45
C ALA A 189 26.55 13.58 11.69
N LEU A 190 26.27 12.30 11.95
CA LEU A 190 27.30 11.33 12.41
C LEU A 190 27.84 10.44 11.28
N ALA A 191 27.00 10.13 10.28
CA ALA A 191 27.35 9.20 9.21
C ALA A 191 27.43 9.85 7.82
N GLY A 192 27.14 11.16 7.71
CA GLY A 192 27.30 11.92 6.47
C GLY A 192 26.30 11.53 5.38
N PHE A 193 25.12 11.04 5.77
CA PHE A 193 24.02 10.83 4.82
C PHE A 193 23.57 12.17 4.21
N PRO A 194 22.92 12.15 3.02
CA PRO A 194 22.32 13.34 2.42
C PRO A 194 21.31 14.01 3.36
N ASP A 195 20.86 15.20 3.01
CA ASP A 195 19.80 15.90 3.75
C ASP A 195 18.54 15.03 3.92
N ARG A 196 17.69 15.43 4.89
CA ARG A 196 16.42 14.78 5.22
C ARG A 196 15.68 14.38 3.94
N PRO A 197 15.31 13.09 3.78
CA PRO A 197 14.61 12.68 2.58
C PRO A 197 13.21 13.27 2.54
N GLU A 198 12.79 13.67 1.35
CA GLU A 198 11.44 14.13 1.07
C GLU A 198 10.84 13.20 0.01
N PRO A 199 9.75 12.46 0.32
CA PRO A 199 9.07 11.70 -0.72
C PRO A 199 8.47 12.64 -1.76
N ALA A 200 8.51 12.25 -3.04
CA ALA A 200 7.89 13.02 -4.11
C ALA A 200 6.40 12.68 -4.17
N VAL A 201 5.59 13.42 -3.43
CA VAL A 201 4.14 13.19 -3.33
C VAL A 201 3.41 13.83 -4.52
N HIS A 202 2.65 13.03 -5.25
CA HIS A 202 1.88 13.41 -6.42
C HIS A 202 0.38 13.15 -6.18
N PRO A 203 -0.34 14.07 -5.52
CA PRO A 203 -1.78 13.93 -5.33
C PRO A 203 -2.51 14.08 -6.67
N PHE A 204 -3.56 13.29 -6.88
CA PHE A 204 -4.48 13.45 -8.00
C PHE A 204 -5.93 13.55 -7.52
N GLN A 205 -6.78 14.25 -8.26
CA GLN A 205 -8.20 14.33 -7.93
C GLN A 205 -8.89 13.01 -8.33
N PRO A 206 -9.43 12.22 -7.37
CA PRO A 206 -10.07 10.97 -7.71
C PRO A 206 -11.45 11.22 -8.35
N GLY A 207 -11.78 10.45 -9.38
CA GLY A 207 -12.99 10.61 -10.19
C GLY A 207 -13.88 9.37 -10.22
N THR A 208 -15.15 9.55 -10.61
CA THR A 208 -16.12 8.45 -10.75
C THR A 208 -16.05 7.71 -12.10
N ALA A 209 -15.15 8.14 -12.98
CA ALA A 209 -14.83 7.47 -14.23
C ALA A 209 -13.32 7.19 -14.28
N PRO A 210 -12.89 6.09 -14.92
CA PRO A 210 -11.47 5.80 -15.11
C PRO A 210 -10.75 6.98 -15.78
N ALA A 211 -9.64 7.41 -15.19
CA ALA A 211 -8.80 8.47 -15.71
C ALA A 211 -7.32 8.16 -15.46
N ALA A 212 -6.47 8.55 -16.41
CA ALA A 212 -5.02 8.46 -16.25
C ALA A 212 -4.54 9.33 -15.09
N VAL A 213 -3.79 8.74 -14.16
CA VAL A 213 -3.22 9.44 -12.99
C VAL A 213 -1.70 9.45 -13.00
N ALA A 214 -1.08 8.53 -13.75
CA ALA A 214 0.37 8.48 -13.94
C ALA A 214 0.74 7.70 -15.21
N THR A 215 1.96 7.93 -15.69
CA THR A 215 2.62 7.09 -16.69
C THR A 215 4.04 6.85 -16.22
N ILE A 216 4.39 5.60 -15.97
CA ILE A 216 5.70 5.19 -15.47
C ILE A 216 6.31 4.38 -16.60
N ASP A 217 7.26 4.97 -17.31
CA ASP A 217 7.82 4.42 -18.56
C ASP A 217 6.71 4.04 -19.56
N GLU A 218 6.53 2.74 -19.84
CA GLU A 218 5.52 2.20 -20.76
C GLU A 218 4.21 1.77 -20.06
N VAL A 219 4.14 1.90 -18.74
CA VAL A 219 2.96 1.54 -17.93
C VAL A 219 2.06 2.75 -17.74
N LEU A 220 0.88 2.73 -18.35
CA LEU A 220 -0.18 3.70 -18.07
C LEU A 220 -0.98 3.25 -16.84
N VAL A 221 -1.11 4.16 -15.86
CA VAL A 221 -1.88 3.92 -14.63
C VAL A 221 -3.14 4.77 -14.67
N GLU A 222 -4.29 4.11 -14.73
CA GLU A 222 -5.60 4.72 -14.57
C GLU A 222 -6.16 4.44 -13.18
N SER A 223 -7.01 5.33 -12.66
CA SER A 223 -7.71 5.13 -11.39
C SER A 223 -9.18 5.53 -11.47
N VAL A 224 -9.98 4.96 -10.57
CA VAL A 224 -11.39 5.31 -10.35
C VAL A 224 -11.73 5.21 -8.86
N LEU A 225 -12.66 6.04 -8.38
CA LEU A 225 -13.24 5.94 -7.04
C LEU A 225 -13.97 4.61 -6.87
N VAL A 226 -13.81 4.00 -5.69
CA VAL A 226 -14.49 2.77 -5.29
C VAL A 226 -15.33 2.97 -4.03
N ASP A 227 -16.17 2.00 -3.69
CA ASP A 227 -17.07 2.06 -2.54
C ASP A 227 -16.45 1.34 -1.34
N HIS A 228 -15.66 2.07 -0.56
CA HIS A 228 -15.12 1.61 0.72
C HIS A 228 -15.89 2.23 1.91
N GLY A 229 -17.20 2.41 1.75
CA GLY A 229 -18.07 2.99 2.78
C GLY A 229 -17.66 4.42 3.16
N GLU A 230 -17.52 4.69 4.46
CA GLU A 230 -17.16 6.02 4.98
C GLU A 230 -15.66 6.32 4.83
N ILE A 231 -14.85 5.40 4.31
CA ILE A 231 -13.42 5.62 4.08
C ILE A 231 -13.23 6.21 2.69
N HIS A 232 -13.06 7.53 2.66
CA HIS A 232 -13.00 8.29 1.42
C HIS A 232 -11.86 9.32 1.40
N PRO A 233 -11.24 9.56 0.24
CA PRO A 233 -11.38 8.75 -0.98
C PRO A 233 -10.67 7.39 -0.87
N ALA A 234 -11.20 6.42 -1.61
CA ALA A 234 -10.57 5.14 -1.90
C ALA A 234 -10.65 4.88 -3.41
N VAL A 235 -9.61 4.30 -4.00
CA VAL A 235 -9.53 4.08 -5.46
C VAL A 235 -9.02 2.68 -5.82
N ALA A 236 -9.44 2.21 -6.99
CA ALA A 236 -8.84 1.09 -7.70
C ALA A 236 -7.88 1.61 -8.78
N TYR A 237 -6.95 0.75 -9.20
CA TYR A 237 -5.99 1.03 -10.27
C TYR A 237 -6.10 0.04 -11.42
N ARG A 238 -5.97 0.54 -12.66
CA ARG A 238 -5.82 -0.24 -13.89
C ARG A 238 -4.46 0.07 -14.51
N PHE A 239 -3.67 -0.96 -14.71
CA PHE A 239 -2.34 -0.91 -15.32
C PHE A 239 -2.45 -1.42 -16.74
N ILE A 240 -2.16 -0.55 -17.70
CA ILE A 240 -2.14 -0.89 -19.12
C ILE A 240 -0.67 -0.95 -19.54
N THR A 241 -0.26 -2.13 -19.99
CA THR A 241 1.10 -2.42 -20.45
C THR A 241 1.07 -2.90 -21.91
N PRO A 242 2.22 -2.92 -22.62
CA PRO A 242 2.33 -3.57 -23.92
C PRO A 242 1.85 -5.03 -23.96
N ASP A 243 2.00 -5.77 -22.85
CA ASP A 243 1.65 -7.20 -22.79
C ASP A 243 0.17 -7.45 -22.47
N GLY A 244 -0.49 -6.49 -21.80
CA GLY A 244 -1.90 -6.55 -21.45
C GLY A 244 -2.23 -5.77 -20.17
N VAL A 245 -3.30 -6.17 -19.48
CA VAL A 245 -3.96 -5.32 -18.47
C VAL A 245 -4.15 -6.04 -17.14
N VAL A 246 -3.71 -5.37 -16.07
CA VAL A 246 -3.91 -5.80 -14.67
C VAL A 246 -4.75 -4.75 -13.93
N VAL A 247 -5.71 -5.18 -13.12
CA VAL A 247 -6.50 -4.31 -12.24
C VAL A 247 -6.29 -4.70 -10.78
N VAL A 248 -6.13 -3.72 -9.90
CA VAL A 248 -6.06 -3.90 -8.44
C VAL A 248 -7.18 -3.08 -7.80
N SER A 249 -8.08 -3.74 -7.06
CA SER A 249 -9.30 -3.10 -6.54
C SER A 249 -9.05 -2.07 -5.43
N GLY A 250 -7.97 -2.22 -4.66
CA GLY A 250 -7.92 -1.67 -3.31
C GLY A 250 -8.99 -2.29 -2.43
N ASP A 251 -9.31 -1.64 -1.31
CA ASP A 251 -10.43 -2.07 -0.48
C ASP A 251 -11.73 -1.41 -0.98
N THR A 252 -12.77 -2.22 -1.12
CA THR A 252 -14.06 -1.85 -1.66
C THR A 252 -15.09 -2.96 -1.45
N ARG A 253 -16.37 -2.57 -1.39
CA ARG A 253 -17.48 -3.44 -1.73
C ARG A 253 -17.39 -3.84 -3.21
N ALA A 254 -18.03 -4.96 -3.57
CA ALA A 254 -18.27 -5.24 -4.99
C ALA A 254 -19.14 -4.12 -5.59
N CYS A 255 -18.58 -3.35 -6.53
CA CYS A 255 -19.21 -2.17 -7.09
C CYS A 255 -18.97 -2.04 -8.60
N ASP A 256 -19.86 -1.32 -9.27
CA ASP A 256 -19.84 -1.13 -10.73
C ASP A 256 -18.55 -0.44 -11.21
N ALA A 257 -17.93 0.40 -10.36
CA ALA A 257 -16.69 1.10 -10.71
C ALA A 257 -15.54 0.11 -11.00
N VAL A 258 -15.35 -0.89 -10.12
CA VAL A 258 -14.33 -1.93 -10.32
C VAL A 258 -14.71 -2.87 -11.46
N GLU A 259 -15.99 -3.22 -11.61
CA GLU A 259 -16.46 -4.05 -12.72
C GLU A 259 -16.16 -3.41 -14.09
N ASN A 260 -16.51 -2.13 -14.24
CA ASN A 260 -16.25 -1.37 -15.46
C ASN A 260 -14.74 -1.18 -15.68
N LEU A 261 -13.98 -0.90 -14.62
CA LEU A 261 -12.52 -0.78 -14.69
C LEU A 261 -11.85 -2.10 -15.08
N ALA A 262 -12.38 -3.25 -14.62
CA ALA A 262 -11.84 -4.58 -14.87
C ALA A 262 -12.30 -5.21 -16.19
N THR A 263 -13.22 -4.57 -16.93
CA THR A 263 -13.75 -5.12 -18.17
C THR A 263 -12.62 -5.44 -19.15
N GLY A 264 -12.53 -6.72 -19.55
CA GLY A 264 -11.52 -7.23 -20.47
C GLY A 264 -10.08 -7.22 -19.94
N ALA A 265 -9.87 -7.08 -18.62
CA ALA A 265 -8.54 -7.22 -18.03
C ALA A 265 -8.08 -8.69 -18.01
N ASP A 266 -6.77 -8.90 -18.12
CA ASP A 266 -6.18 -10.25 -18.03
C ASP A 266 -6.22 -10.74 -16.59
N ILE A 267 -5.83 -9.89 -15.65
CA ILE A 267 -5.80 -10.21 -14.21
C ILE A 267 -6.56 -9.15 -13.42
N LEU A 268 -7.46 -9.61 -12.55
CA LEU A 268 -8.05 -8.80 -11.49
C LEU A 268 -7.52 -9.28 -10.14
N VAL A 269 -6.82 -8.40 -9.43
CA VAL A 269 -6.49 -8.57 -8.01
C VAL A 269 -7.59 -7.90 -7.19
N HIS A 270 -8.33 -8.68 -6.40
CA HIS A 270 -9.48 -8.18 -5.64
C HIS A 270 -9.39 -8.55 -4.16
N GLU A 271 -9.76 -7.62 -3.27
CA GLU A 271 -9.98 -7.93 -1.85
C GLU A 271 -11.10 -8.98 -1.69
N VAL A 272 -11.10 -9.73 -0.59
CA VAL A 272 -12.18 -10.68 -0.34
C VAL A 272 -12.45 -10.91 1.15
N LEU A 273 -13.72 -10.84 1.48
CA LEU A 273 -14.28 -11.19 2.77
C LEU A 273 -15.10 -12.48 2.68
N SER A 274 -15.02 -13.30 3.72
CA SER A 274 -15.91 -14.45 3.92
C SER A 274 -16.65 -14.29 5.25
N SER A 275 -17.88 -13.80 5.18
CA SER A 275 -18.75 -13.64 6.37
C SER A 275 -18.93 -14.95 7.13
N ARG A 276 -19.11 -16.05 6.39
CA ARG A 276 -19.23 -17.40 6.96
C ARG A 276 -18.04 -17.73 7.85
N ARG A 277 -16.82 -17.51 7.33
CA ARG A 277 -15.59 -17.80 8.06
C ARG A 277 -15.44 -16.91 9.29
N LEU A 278 -15.71 -15.62 9.18
CA LEU A 278 -15.65 -14.71 10.32
C LEU A 278 -16.58 -15.14 11.46
N LEU A 279 -17.80 -15.61 11.14
CA LEU A 279 -18.72 -16.18 12.13
C LEU A 279 -18.15 -17.46 12.75
N GLU A 280 -17.55 -18.35 11.96
CA GLU A 280 -16.88 -19.58 12.42
C GLU A 280 -15.67 -19.27 13.33
N GLU A 281 -14.98 -18.14 13.13
CA GLU A 281 -13.90 -17.66 14.02
C GLU A 281 -14.43 -16.98 15.31
N GLY A 282 -15.74 -16.86 15.46
CA GLY A 282 -16.39 -16.34 16.67
C GLY A 282 -16.65 -14.83 16.66
N LEU A 283 -16.56 -14.15 15.51
CA LEU A 283 -17.02 -12.76 15.41
C LEU A 283 -18.56 -12.72 15.53
N SER A 284 -19.07 -11.67 16.17
CA SER A 284 -20.50 -11.47 16.28
C SER A 284 -21.11 -11.11 14.93
N ALA A 285 -22.36 -11.52 14.69
CA ALA A 285 -23.08 -11.19 13.46
C ALA A 285 -23.09 -9.68 13.16
N ARG A 286 -23.23 -8.83 14.19
CA ARG A 286 -23.16 -7.37 14.04
C ARG A 286 -21.80 -6.89 13.54
N ARG A 287 -20.70 -7.50 14.00
CA ARG A 287 -19.36 -7.11 13.54
C ARG A 287 -19.12 -7.58 12.11
N VAL A 288 -19.57 -8.78 11.78
CA VAL A 288 -19.51 -9.32 10.41
C VAL A 288 -20.30 -8.46 9.43
N GLU A 289 -21.54 -8.09 9.78
CA GLU A 289 -22.35 -7.15 9.00
C GLU A 289 -21.69 -5.78 8.83
N GLY A 290 -21.02 -5.29 9.89
CA GLY A 290 -20.25 -4.05 9.82
C GLY A 290 -19.10 -4.12 8.82
N LEU A 291 -18.32 -5.21 8.82
CA LEU A 291 -17.21 -5.42 7.88
C LEU A 291 -17.71 -5.61 6.44
N ALA A 292 -18.72 -6.46 6.24
CA ALA A 292 -19.36 -6.66 4.93
C ALA A 292 -20.05 -5.38 4.40
N GLY A 293 -20.24 -4.38 5.25
CA GLY A 293 -20.74 -3.06 4.88
C GLY A 293 -19.76 -2.22 4.06
N TYR A 294 -18.47 -2.56 4.01
CA TYR A 294 -17.46 -1.81 3.27
C TYR A 294 -16.36 -2.67 2.62
N HIS A 295 -16.53 -4.00 2.64
CA HIS A 295 -15.68 -5.00 1.98
C HIS A 295 -16.51 -5.92 1.07
N ALA A 296 -15.86 -6.67 0.19
CA ALA A 296 -16.52 -7.51 -0.81
C ALA A 296 -16.64 -8.98 -0.39
N GLU A 297 -17.86 -9.52 -0.36
CA GLU A 297 -18.10 -10.94 -0.12
C GLU A 297 -17.62 -11.83 -1.30
N ALA A 298 -17.03 -12.98 -0.99
CA ALA A 298 -16.51 -13.92 -1.99
C ALA A 298 -17.47 -14.20 -3.17
N PRO A 299 -18.77 -14.53 -2.98
CA PRO A 299 -19.69 -14.74 -4.10
C PRO A 299 -19.91 -13.50 -4.97
N THR A 300 -19.91 -12.29 -4.39
CA THR A 300 -20.11 -11.07 -5.18
C THR A 300 -18.86 -10.68 -5.96
N VAL A 301 -17.67 -10.94 -5.41
CA VAL A 301 -16.40 -10.83 -6.14
C VAL A 301 -16.39 -11.76 -7.35
N GLY A 302 -16.80 -13.03 -7.19
CA GLY A 302 -16.93 -13.97 -8.30
C GLY A 302 -17.93 -13.48 -9.36
N ALA A 303 -19.11 -13.01 -8.95
CA ALA A 303 -20.10 -12.49 -9.88
C ALA A 303 -19.60 -11.26 -10.65
N LEU A 304 -18.85 -10.37 -10.01
CA LEU A 304 -18.21 -9.21 -10.63
C LEU A 304 -17.15 -9.66 -11.65
N ALA A 305 -16.25 -10.56 -11.27
CA ALA A 305 -15.19 -11.07 -12.15
C ALA A 305 -15.78 -11.75 -13.41
N ALA A 306 -16.86 -12.52 -13.24
CA ALA A 306 -17.56 -13.17 -14.35
C ALA A 306 -18.17 -12.16 -15.34
N ARG A 307 -18.79 -11.08 -14.84
CA ARG A 307 -19.36 -10.02 -15.70
C ARG A 307 -18.30 -9.18 -16.38
N ALA A 308 -17.20 -8.87 -15.67
CA ALA A 308 -16.06 -8.16 -16.22
C ALA A 308 -15.30 -8.98 -17.29
N GLY A 309 -15.48 -10.31 -17.30
CA GLY A 309 -14.87 -11.20 -18.28
C GLY A 309 -13.34 -11.31 -18.12
N VAL A 310 -12.85 -11.25 -16.88
CA VAL A 310 -11.41 -11.35 -16.60
C VAL A 310 -10.92 -12.78 -16.79
N ARG A 311 -9.68 -12.97 -17.27
CA ARG A 311 -9.11 -14.31 -17.46
C ARG A 311 -8.76 -14.97 -16.12
N GLN A 312 -8.17 -14.18 -15.23
CA GLN A 312 -7.72 -14.63 -13.91
C GLN A 312 -8.17 -13.67 -12.81
N LEU A 313 -8.63 -14.25 -11.69
CA LEU A 313 -8.94 -13.56 -10.45
C LEU A 313 -7.93 -13.98 -9.37
N VAL A 314 -7.19 -13.01 -8.82
CA VAL A 314 -6.26 -13.19 -7.70
C VAL A 314 -6.88 -12.55 -6.47
N LEU A 315 -7.18 -13.34 -5.45
CA LEU A 315 -7.75 -12.85 -4.19
C LEU A 315 -6.62 -12.34 -3.28
N THR A 316 -6.78 -11.15 -2.71
CA THR A 316 -5.87 -10.59 -1.70
C THR A 316 -6.68 -10.03 -0.53
N HIS A 317 -6.02 -9.37 0.43
CA HIS A 317 -6.66 -8.76 1.60
C HIS A 317 -7.67 -9.72 2.25
N LEU A 318 -7.16 -10.89 2.62
CA LEU A 318 -8.00 -12.06 2.90
C LEU A 318 -8.64 -11.92 4.29
N MET A 319 -9.96 -11.75 4.34
CA MET A 319 -10.70 -11.53 5.58
C MET A 319 -11.70 -12.66 5.90
N PRO A 320 -11.34 -13.65 6.74
CA PRO A 320 -10.03 -13.87 7.35
C PRO A 320 -9.09 -14.63 6.41
N ALA A 321 -7.80 -14.65 6.74
CA ALA A 321 -6.83 -15.45 6.03
C ALA A 321 -7.16 -16.96 6.14
N PRO A 322 -7.08 -17.73 5.04
CA PRO A 322 -7.15 -19.18 5.08
C PRO A 322 -6.06 -19.77 5.96
N ARG A 323 -6.38 -20.80 6.77
CA ARG A 323 -5.44 -21.46 7.68
C ARG A 323 -4.77 -22.69 7.05
N GLY A 324 -5.17 -23.06 5.83
CA GLY A 324 -4.63 -24.16 5.03
C GLY A 324 -5.53 -24.49 3.83
N ASP A 325 -5.16 -25.52 3.09
CA ASP A 325 -5.74 -25.86 1.78
C ASP A 325 -7.26 -26.05 1.78
N ALA A 326 -7.83 -26.59 2.87
CA ALA A 326 -9.28 -26.79 2.99
C ALA A 326 -10.04 -25.45 3.05
N ASP A 327 -9.48 -24.47 3.75
CA ASP A 327 -10.06 -23.12 3.87
C ASP A 327 -9.93 -22.37 2.55
N GLU A 328 -8.80 -22.56 1.87
CA GLU A 328 -8.54 -21.99 0.55
C GLU A 328 -9.52 -22.54 -0.50
N ALA A 329 -9.69 -23.87 -0.53
CA ALA A 329 -10.64 -24.52 -1.43
C ALA A 329 -12.10 -24.08 -1.14
N ALA A 330 -12.46 -23.88 0.12
CA ALA A 330 -13.78 -23.36 0.48
C ALA A 330 -13.98 -21.91 0.01
N LEU A 331 -12.97 -21.04 0.17
CA LEU A 331 -13.02 -19.67 -0.32
C LEU A 331 -13.15 -19.63 -1.86
N VAL A 332 -12.40 -20.45 -2.58
CA VAL A 332 -12.52 -20.58 -4.04
C VAL A 332 -13.90 -21.09 -4.44
N ALA A 333 -14.47 -22.05 -3.71
CA ALA A 333 -15.82 -22.53 -3.96
C ALA A 333 -16.87 -21.43 -3.74
N ASP A 334 -16.73 -20.60 -2.71
CA ASP A 334 -17.61 -19.46 -2.45
C ASP A 334 -17.53 -18.42 -3.58
N VAL A 335 -16.32 -18.11 -4.07
CA VAL A 335 -16.12 -17.26 -5.26
C VAL A 335 -16.80 -17.86 -6.49
N ARG A 336 -16.58 -19.15 -6.78
CA ARG A 336 -17.18 -19.85 -7.92
C ARG A 336 -18.71 -19.92 -7.83
N SER A 337 -19.29 -19.89 -6.62
CA SER A 337 -20.74 -19.81 -6.45
C SER A 337 -21.35 -18.51 -7.02
N GLY A 338 -20.54 -17.46 -7.17
CA GLY A 338 -20.88 -16.22 -7.89
C GLY A 338 -20.97 -16.36 -9.41
N GLY A 339 -20.56 -17.51 -9.96
CA GLY A 339 -20.61 -17.80 -11.40
C GLY A 339 -19.31 -17.57 -12.15
N PHE A 340 -18.20 -17.26 -11.46
CA PHE A 340 -16.88 -17.20 -12.11
C PHE A 340 -16.32 -18.60 -12.34
N ASP A 341 -16.06 -18.94 -13.60
CA ASP A 341 -15.51 -20.22 -14.02
C ASP A 341 -14.02 -20.18 -14.37
N GLY A 342 -13.45 -18.97 -14.55
CA GLY A 342 -12.04 -18.74 -14.84
C GLY A 342 -11.05 -19.16 -13.74
N ASP A 343 -9.79 -18.78 -13.93
CA ASP A 343 -8.71 -19.13 -13.02
C ASP A 343 -8.79 -18.30 -11.75
N VAL A 344 -8.89 -18.95 -10.59
CA VAL A 344 -8.93 -18.30 -9.28
C VAL A 344 -7.69 -18.71 -8.50
N ALA A 345 -6.94 -17.73 -8.02
CA ALA A 345 -5.83 -17.94 -7.10
C ALA A 345 -6.11 -17.22 -5.78
N VAL A 346 -5.81 -17.88 -4.67
CA VAL A 346 -5.81 -17.22 -3.35
C VAL A 346 -4.40 -16.72 -3.10
N GLY A 347 -4.24 -15.39 -3.12
CA GLY A 347 -2.95 -14.73 -3.00
C GLY A 347 -2.28 -15.05 -1.66
N SER A 348 -1.17 -15.77 -1.74
CA SER A 348 -0.16 -15.79 -0.69
C SER A 348 0.86 -14.70 -0.97
N ASP A 349 1.56 -14.24 0.06
CA ASP A 349 2.70 -13.36 -0.13
C ASP A 349 3.70 -14.00 -1.11
N LEU A 350 4.18 -13.20 -2.07
CA LEU A 350 5.04 -13.57 -3.19
C LEU A 350 4.39 -14.44 -4.28
N TYR A 351 3.09 -14.75 -4.18
CA TYR A 351 2.35 -15.30 -5.31
C TYR A 351 2.45 -14.35 -6.50
N THR A 352 2.78 -14.88 -7.67
CA THR A 352 2.97 -14.10 -8.90
C THR A 352 2.11 -14.67 -10.02
N ALA A 353 1.36 -13.79 -10.67
CA ALA A 353 0.63 -14.07 -11.90
C ALA A 353 1.21 -13.27 -13.07
N ALA A 354 1.11 -13.81 -14.27
CA ALA A 354 1.59 -13.20 -15.50
C ALA A 354 0.44 -13.05 -16.50
N VAL A 355 0.47 -11.96 -17.28
CA VAL A 355 -0.47 -11.70 -18.37
C VAL A 355 -0.31 -12.71 -19.51
#